data_AF-A0A8C8ME77-F1
#
_entry.id   AF-A0A8C8ME77-F1
#
_cell.length_a   1.000
_cell.length_b   1.000
_cell.length_c   1.000
_cell.angle_alpha   90.00
_cell.angle_beta   90.00
_cell.angle_gamma   90.00
#
_symmetry.space_group_name_H-M   'P 1'
#
loop_
_entity.id
_entity.type
_entity.pdbx_description
1 polymer ?
#
loop_
_entity_poly.entity_id
_entity_poly.type
_entity_poly.pdbx_seq_one_letter_code
_entity_poly.pdbx_strand_id
1 'polypeptide(L)'
;MEVYGSLRPCSSGFLPSLTTMRDSYKGFSATQLQPQQVSFDLTGSGKSKPRLVSVQRKSTEPFETHWGGEQLIRMPPLKPNPVAMCQITREDWLRANNVNFRRLESSRRHAESFWRETSRLIQSKEQLTRRTQSDSSRWIGERITEISFWRSELGFELEQLLRDTERLRQVKFRLDRALKETDGPLQMSQECQFQCQKLNDGVIDVVEKELVQEVTVIRSSQEQLERTRDKVQKQLESNRRVQHQLETDMDDKHRALQIDSHCHTLTNCSPATSYYPDLSLVDTSVSVPVSWVQYSEDNIGKSASERRATRELTELVEGTLVAAARDMWSQYNRVNAAFTLRVNQTTHARNTLQQHLAKTLQEMHQTERIISDLEGSIWAKRAPLRVAQSRLEERTYRPNIELCRDQPHTRLLSEVSGLQDTVLSLRQRLSEAQAALQQLAGCKSVLEQELYTKAHSLFIDQERCLGLRKTYPSTPRLVGYT
;
A
#
# COMPACT_ATOMS: atom_id res chain seq x y z
N MET A 1 -31.70 58.23 31.55
CA MET A 1 -32.20 58.59 30.20
C MET A 1 -32.10 57.37 29.32
N GLU A 2 -33.21 57.07 28.64
CA GLU A 2 -33.35 56.29 27.40
C GLU A 2 -32.49 56.90 26.26
N VAL A 3 -32.29 56.40 25.03
CA VAL A 3 -32.72 55.24 24.18
C VAL A 3 -31.72 55.20 22.99
N TYR A 4 -31.30 54.15 22.27
CA TYR A 4 -31.49 52.67 22.19
C TYR A 4 -30.22 52.08 21.51
N GLY A 5 -30.06 50.79 21.18
CA GLY A 5 -30.89 49.60 21.41
C GLY A 5 -30.62 48.44 20.43
N SER A 6 -31.45 47.39 20.51
CA SER A 6 -31.52 46.18 19.67
C SER A 6 -30.44 45.09 19.84
N LEU A 7 -30.87 43.82 19.76
CA LEU A 7 -30.06 42.60 19.86
C LEU A 7 -30.47 41.61 18.74
N ARG A 8 -29.57 40.71 18.31
CA ARG A 8 -29.68 39.23 18.50
C ARG A 8 -28.58 38.44 17.77
N PRO A 9 -28.37 37.13 18.09
CA PRO A 9 -27.24 36.33 17.60
C PRO A 9 -27.63 35.07 16.78
N CYS A 10 -26.61 34.35 16.31
CA CYS A 10 -26.57 32.92 15.95
C CYS A 10 -27.40 32.40 14.75
N SER A 11 -26.73 31.68 13.83
CA SER A 11 -27.18 30.37 13.31
C SER A 11 -26.03 29.62 12.61
N SER A 12 -26.23 28.34 12.31
CA SER A 12 -25.23 27.41 11.76
C SER A 12 -25.11 27.48 10.23
N GLY A 13 -23.91 27.21 9.71
CA GLY A 13 -23.66 27.12 8.27
C GLY A 13 -24.23 25.84 7.65
N PHE A 14 -25.39 25.95 7.00
CA PHE A 14 -25.87 24.96 6.04
C PHE A 14 -25.27 25.23 4.64
N LEU A 15 -24.95 24.16 3.90
CA LEU A 15 -24.54 24.26 2.49
C LEU A 15 -25.79 24.40 1.59
N PRO A 16 -25.80 25.30 0.59
CA PRO A 16 -26.87 25.40 -0.40
C PRO A 16 -26.77 24.28 -1.46
N SER A 17 -27.92 23.89 -2.03
CA SER A 17 -28.02 22.85 -3.06
C SER A 17 -27.65 23.35 -4.46
N LEU A 18 -26.95 22.51 -5.23
CA LEU A 18 -26.55 22.79 -6.63
C LEU A 18 -27.73 22.66 -7.61
N THR A 19 -28.58 23.69 -7.71
CA THR A 19 -29.70 23.71 -8.67
C THR A 19 -30.03 25.11 -9.24
N THR A 20 -29.01 25.92 -9.54
CA THR A 20 -29.19 27.17 -10.33
C THR A 20 -27.89 27.63 -11.00
N MET A 21 -27.68 27.24 -12.27
CA MET A 21 -26.87 27.96 -13.28
C MET A 21 -27.21 27.43 -14.69
N ARG A 22 -28.38 27.80 -15.22
CA ARG A 22 -28.76 27.51 -16.61
C ARG A 22 -28.43 28.67 -17.58
N ASP A 23 -28.28 29.88 -17.04
CA ASP A 23 -28.24 31.11 -17.82
C ASP A 23 -26.91 31.87 -17.64
N SER A 24 -25.91 31.59 -18.49
CA SER A 24 -24.96 32.59 -19.04
C SER A 24 -23.83 31.93 -19.84
N TYR A 25 -23.97 31.86 -21.17
CA TYR A 25 -22.84 31.63 -22.06
C TYR A 25 -22.82 32.64 -23.22
N LYS A 26 -21.89 33.60 -23.15
CA LYS A 26 -21.51 34.45 -24.27
C LYS A 26 -20.06 34.16 -24.67
N GLY A 27 -19.92 33.52 -25.83
CA GLY A 27 -18.78 33.54 -26.75
C GLY A 27 -17.35 33.56 -26.20
N PHE A 28 -16.59 32.51 -26.53
CA PHE A 28 -15.19 32.65 -26.93
C PHE A 28 -14.93 31.84 -28.21
N SER A 29 -14.19 32.43 -29.15
CA SER A 29 -13.81 31.80 -30.42
C SER A 29 -12.43 31.16 -30.32
N ALA A 30 -12.30 29.89 -30.72
CA ALA A 30 -11.01 29.20 -30.82
C ALA A 30 -10.55 29.09 -32.28
N THR A 31 -9.23 29.18 -32.50
CA THR A 31 -8.62 29.20 -33.84
C THR A 31 -8.15 27.80 -34.27
N GLN A 32 -7.93 27.63 -35.57
CA GLN A 32 -7.51 26.41 -36.28
C GLN A 32 -6.45 25.55 -35.57
N LEU A 33 -6.67 24.23 -35.53
CA LEU A 33 -5.63 23.19 -35.59
C LEU A 33 -6.14 22.02 -36.44
N GLN A 34 -5.26 21.38 -37.21
CA GLN A 34 -5.57 20.22 -38.07
C GLN A 34 -5.37 18.89 -37.33
N PRO A 35 -6.22 17.87 -37.55
CA PRO A 35 -5.92 16.49 -37.20
C PRO A 35 -5.02 15.84 -38.27
N GLN A 36 -3.95 15.14 -37.84
CA GLN A 36 -3.26 14.17 -38.70
C GLN A 36 -4.06 12.85 -38.73
N GLN A 37 -4.06 12.16 -39.88
CA GLN A 37 -4.63 10.81 -39.97
C GLN A 37 -3.66 9.76 -39.41
N VAL A 38 -4.17 8.87 -38.56
CA VAL A 38 -3.54 7.59 -38.22
C VAL A 38 -4.62 6.51 -38.36
N SER A 39 -4.33 5.46 -39.13
CA SER A 39 -5.23 4.32 -39.31
C SER A 39 -4.84 3.18 -38.37
N PHE A 40 -5.84 2.47 -37.85
CA PHE A 40 -5.66 1.19 -37.17
C PHE A 40 -6.86 0.27 -37.44
N ASP A 41 -6.58 -0.90 -38.02
CA ASP A 41 -7.58 -1.94 -38.26
C ASP A 41 -7.91 -2.73 -36.98
N LEU A 42 -9.17 -3.15 -36.84
CA LEU A 42 -9.63 -4.00 -35.73
C LEU A 42 -10.45 -5.19 -36.25
N THR A 43 -9.95 -6.40 -36.05
CA THR A 43 -10.55 -7.64 -36.57
C THR A 43 -11.24 -8.48 -35.49
N GLY A 44 -12.56 -8.34 -35.37
CA GLY A 44 -13.46 -9.26 -34.64
C GLY A 44 -13.35 -9.23 -33.10
N SER A 45 -14.17 -9.99 -32.36
CA SER A 45 -15.36 -10.77 -32.75
C SER A 45 -16.27 -11.01 -31.53
N GLY A 46 -17.57 -10.68 -31.64
CA GLY A 46 -18.55 -10.96 -30.58
C GLY A 46 -19.95 -11.14 -31.16
N LYS A 47 -20.50 -12.37 -31.10
CA LYS A 47 -21.79 -12.72 -31.73
C LYS A 47 -22.92 -12.80 -30.71
N SER A 48 -23.87 -11.88 -30.79
CA SER A 48 -25.21 -12.01 -30.20
C SER A 48 -26.25 -11.55 -31.23
N LYS A 49 -27.10 -12.47 -31.69
CA LYS A 49 -28.18 -12.16 -32.65
C LYS A 49 -29.51 -11.96 -31.92
N PRO A 50 -30.14 -10.78 -31.99
CA PRO A 50 -31.57 -10.64 -31.70
C PRO A 50 -32.42 -11.35 -32.77
N ARG A 51 -33.63 -11.74 -32.40
CA ARG A 51 -34.58 -12.49 -33.24
C ARG A 51 -35.58 -11.52 -33.86
N LEU A 52 -35.51 -11.30 -35.18
CA LEU A 52 -36.45 -10.40 -35.87
C LEU A 52 -37.89 -10.91 -35.72
N VAL A 53 -38.79 -10.03 -35.25
CA VAL A 53 -40.24 -10.22 -35.37
C VAL A 53 -40.72 -9.36 -36.53
N SER A 54 -41.16 -10.01 -37.61
CA SER A 54 -41.55 -9.33 -38.85
C SER A 54 -42.92 -8.65 -38.73
N VAL A 55 -42.94 -7.37 -38.36
CA VAL A 55 -44.14 -6.53 -38.47
C VAL A 55 -44.29 -6.09 -39.92
N GLN A 56 -45.15 -6.77 -40.68
CA GLN A 56 -45.53 -6.32 -42.03
C GLN A 56 -46.31 -5.01 -41.95
N ARG A 57 -45.64 -3.89 -42.26
CA ARG A 57 -46.31 -2.66 -42.71
C ARG A 57 -46.34 -2.64 -44.24
N LYS A 58 -47.39 -2.07 -44.81
CA LYS A 58 -47.51 -1.91 -46.27
C LYS A 58 -46.35 -1.05 -46.79
N SER A 59 -45.74 -1.46 -47.89
CA SER A 59 -44.70 -0.70 -48.58
C SER A 59 -45.24 0.67 -49.00
N THR A 60 -44.73 1.71 -48.35
CA THR A 60 -44.54 3.01 -49.00
C THR A 60 -43.31 2.88 -49.89
N GLU A 61 -43.30 3.54 -51.04
CA GLU A 61 -42.15 3.46 -51.95
C GLU A 61 -40.91 4.13 -51.36
N PRO A 62 -39.68 3.72 -51.76
CA PRO A 62 -38.47 4.45 -51.41
C PRO A 62 -38.56 5.89 -51.89
N PHE A 63 -38.23 6.86 -51.04
CA PHE A 63 -38.39 8.30 -51.32
C PHE A 63 -37.69 8.78 -52.61
N GLU A 64 -36.70 8.04 -53.09
CA GLU A 64 -35.99 8.29 -54.35
C GLU A 64 -36.90 8.17 -55.60
N THR A 65 -37.98 7.36 -55.59
CA THR A 65 -38.89 7.24 -56.75
C THR A 65 -39.63 8.55 -57.07
N HIS A 66 -39.65 9.51 -56.14
CA HIS A 66 -40.27 10.82 -56.32
C HIS A 66 -39.32 11.92 -56.83
N TRP A 67 -38.00 11.69 -56.85
CA TRP A 67 -37.01 12.57 -57.47
C TRP A 67 -36.44 12.01 -58.79
N GLY A 68 -36.93 10.84 -59.20
CA GLY A 68 -36.54 10.13 -60.43
C GLY A 68 -37.01 10.77 -61.74
N GLY A 69 -36.39 11.90 -62.11
CA GLY A 69 -36.31 12.36 -63.49
C GLY A 69 -37.39 13.33 -63.99
N GLU A 70 -37.06 14.03 -65.07
CA GLU A 70 -37.92 15.00 -65.75
C GLU A 70 -39.08 14.30 -66.48
N GLN A 71 -40.15 13.96 -65.77
CA GLN A 71 -41.45 13.73 -66.40
C GLN A 71 -42.00 15.06 -66.93
N LEU A 72 -41.49 15.48 -68.09
CA LEU A 72 -42.05 16.55 -68.91
C LEU A 72 -43.55 16.29 -69.08
N ILE A 73 -44.37 17.07 -68.37
CA ILE A 73 -45.84 16.92 -68.35
C ILE A 73 -46.38 17.33 -69.71
N ARG A 74 -46.37 16.37 -70.65
CA ARG A 74 -46.82 16.56 -72.02
C ARG A 74 -48.31 16.89 -71.99
N MET A 75 -48.65 18.14 -72.31
CA MET A 75 -50.05 18.56 -72.36
C MET A 75 -50.89 17.59 -73.19
N PRO A 76 -52.06 17.14 -72.70
CA PRO A 76 -52.95 16.27 -73.47
C PRO A 76 -53.30 16.92 -74.82
N PRO A 77 -53.30 16.16 -75.93
CA PRO A 77 -53.60 16.72 -77.24
C PRO A 77 -55.02 17.29 -77.26
N LEU A 78 -55.13 18.59 -77.58
CA LEU A 78 -56.39 19.30 -77.73
C LEU A 78 -57.21 18.67 -78.86
N LYS A 79 -58.21 17.87 -78.52
CA LYS A 79 -59.14 17.31 -79.50
C LYS A 79 -60.01 18.44 -80.06
N PRO A 80 -60.04 18.68 -81.38
CA PRO A 80 -60.97 19.64 -81.96
C PRO A 80 -62.41 19.15 -81.72
N ASN A 81 -63.26 20.03 -81.19
CA ASN A 81 -64.66 19.70 -80.92
C ASN A 81 -65.42 19.68 -82.27
N PRO A 82 -66.07 18.58 -82.68
CA PRO A 82 -66.73 18.51 -83.98
C PRO A 82 -67.93 19.45 -84.04
N VAL A 83 -67.81 20.50 -84.86
CA VAL A 83 -68.88 21.48 -85.07
C VAL A 83 -69.88 20.90 -86.07
N ALA A 84 -71.01 20.39 -85.57
CA ALA A 84 -72.16 20.09 -86.41
C ALA A 84 -72.74 21.40 -86.97
N MET A 85 -72.73 21.57 -88.29
CA MET A 85 -73.29 22.75 -88.98
C MET A 85 -74.83 22.72 -89.04
N CYS A 86 -75.48 22.78 -87.88
CA CYS A 86 -76.87 23.20 -87.80
C CYS A 86 -76.96 24.72 -87.96
N GLN A 87 -78.05 25.23 -88.55
CA GLN A 87 -78.32 26.67 -88.59
C GLN A 87 -78.78 27.15 -87.20
N ILE A 88 -77.82 27.64 -86.41
CA ILE A 88 -78.06 28.15 -85.05
C ILE A 88 -78.55 29.61 -85.15
N THR A 89 -79.59 29.96 -84.38
CA THR A 89 -80.13 31.34 -84.38
C THR A 89 -79.12 32.34 -83.80
N ARG A 90 -79.27 33.63 -84.12
CA ARG A 90 -78.42 34.68 -83.54
C ARG A 90 -78.51 34.72 -82.01
N GLU A 91 -79.68 34.43 -81.45
CA GLU A 91 -79.89 34.38 -80.00
C GLU A 91 -79.24 33.15 -79.37
N ASP A 92 -79.33 31.99 -80.00
CA ASP A 92 -78.69 30.76 -79.51
C ASP A 92 -77.16 30.83 -79.63
N TRP A 93 -76.62 31.49 -80.66
CA TRP A 93 -75.18 31.80 -80.77
C TRP A 93 -74.71 32.74 -79.65
N LEU A 94 -75.48 33.80 -79.35
CA LEU A 94 -75.21 34.69 -78.21
C LEU A 94 -75.33 33.95 -76.87
N ARG A 95 -76.29 33.04 -76.73
CA ARG A 95 -76.50 32.20 -75.54
C ARG A 95 -75.35 31.22 -75.34
N ALA A 96 -74.94 30.52 -76.38
CA ALA A 96 -73.80 29.59 -76.37
C ALA A 96 -72.48 30.32 -76.05
N ASN A 97 -72.24 31.49 -76.65
CA ASN A 97 -71.06 32.29 -76.33
C ASN A 97 -71.09 32.82 -74.89
N ASN A 98 -72.23 33.27 -74.37
CA ASN A 98 -72.34 33.65 -72.95
C ASN A 98 -72.07 32.47 -71.99
N VAL A 99 -72.50 31.25 -72.34
CA VAL A 99 -72.16 30.03 -71.58
C VAL A 99 -70.66 29.73 -71.67
N ASN A 100 -70.05 29.85 -72.86
CA ASN A 100 -68.61 29.66 -73.05
C ASN A 100 -67.78 30.71 -72.29
N PHE A 101 -68.14 32.00 -72.33
CA PHE A 101 -67.48 33.05 -71.56
C PHE A 101 -67.58 32.78 -70.05
N ARG A 102 -68.76 32.42 -69.52
CA ARG A 102 -68.93 32.05 -68.11
C ARG A 102 -68.10 30.81 -67.72
N ARG A 103 -68.00 29.82 -68.61
CA ARG A 103 -67.18 28.61 -68.41
C ARG A 103 -65.67 28.93 -68.40
N LEU A 104 -65.20 29.73 -69.36
CA LEU A 104 -63.81 30.19 -69.46
C LEU A 104 -63.44 31.09 -68.28
N GLU A 105 -64.33 31.99 -67.86
CA GLU A 105 -64.11 32.85 -66.71
C GLU A 105 -64.10 32.05 -65.39
N SER A 106 -65.00 31.08 -65.21
CA SER A 106 -64.97 30.16 -64.07
C SER A 106 -63.66 29.36 -64.03
N SER A 107 -63.22 28.83 -65.18
CA SER A 107 -61.95 28.12 -65.31
C SER A 107 -60.74 29.02 -65.02
N ARG A 108 -60.75 30.28 -65.49
CA ARG A 108 -59.70 31.27 -65.19
C ARG A 108 -59.68 31.63 -63.71
N ARG A 109 -60.83 31.94 -63.10
CA ARG A 109 -60.93 32.25 -61.66
C ARG A 109 -60.49 31.08 -60.79
N HIS A 110 -60.81 29.84 -61.19
CA HIS A 110 -60.33 28.63 -60.54
C HIS A 110 -58.80 28.49 -60.66
N ALA A 111 -58.23 28.66 -61.86
CA ALA A 111 -56.78 28.63 -62.08
C ALA A 111 -56.07 29.75 -61.28
N GLU A 112 -56.57 30.99 -61.31
CA GLU A 112 -56.04 32.11 -60.52
C GLU A 112 -56.10 31.85 -59.01
N SER A 113 -57.13 31.14 -58.53
CA SER A 113 -57.23 30.74 -57.12
C SER A 113 -56.26 29.60 -56.79
N PHE A 114 -56.12 28.62 -57.69
CA PHE A 114 -55.16 27.52 -57.57
C PHE A 114 -53.73 28.07 -57.53
N TRP A 115 -53.31 28.89 -58.49
CA TRP A 115 -51.99 29.51 -58.51
C TRP A 115 -51.67 30.30 -57.24
N ARG A 116 -52.66 31.04 -56.69
CA ARG A 116 -52.49 31.76 -55.41
C ARG A 116 -52.31 30.81 -54.23
N GLU A 117 -53.14 29.77 -54.11
CA GLU A 117 -53.04 28.83 -52.98
C GLU A 117 -51.79 27.92 -53.11
N THR A 118 -51.42 27.49 -54.32
CA THR A 118 -50.17 26.76 -54.58
C THR A 118 -48.95 27.64 -54.28
N SER A 119 -48.95 28.93 -54.65
CA SER A 119 -47.87 29.85 -54.30
C SER A 119 -47.75 30.05 -52.78
N ARG A 120 -48.90 30.20 -52.10
CA ARG A 120 -48.96 30.28 -50.63
C ARG A 120 -48.47 29.00 -49.96
N LEU A 121 -48.84 27.84 -50.49
CA LEU A 121 -48.40 26.53 -50.01
C LEU A 121 -46.89 26.37 -50.18
N ILE A 122 -46.32 26.72 -51.35
CA ILE A 122 -44.88 26.70 -51.60
C ILE A 122 -44.15 27.60 -50.59
N GLN A 123 -44.58 28.85 -50.42
CA GLN A 123 -43.98 29.77 -49.45
C GLN A 123 -44.11 29.27 -48.01
N SER A 124 -45.26 28.69 -47.64
CA SER A 124 -45.50 28.12 -46.31
C SER A 124 -44.64 26.89 -46.04
N LYS A 125 -44.42 26.02 -47.04
CA LYS A 125 -43.56 24.84 -46.92
C LYS A 125 -42.08 25.22 -46.93
N GLU A 126 -41.67 26.18 -47.75
CA GLU A 126 -40.31 26.72 -47.74
C GLU A 126 -39.94 27.35 -46.38
N GLN A 127 -40.85 28.14 -45.80
CA GLN A 127 -40.66 28.67 -44.44
C GLN A 127 -40.61 27.57 -43.37
N LEU A 128 -41.40 26.51 -43.51
CA LEU A 128 -41.38 25.36 -42.61
C LEU A 128 -40.04 24.61 -42.71
N THR A 129 -39.58 24.28 -43.92
CA THR A 129 -38.29 23.60 -44.16
C THR A 129 -37.13 24.39 -43.55
N ARG A 130 -37.06 25.70 -43.79
CA ARG A 130 -36.01 26.57 -43.22
C ARG A 130 -36.05 26.62 -41.70
N ARG A 131 -37.23 26.69 -41.09
CA ARG A 131 -37.39 26.65 -39.62
C ARG A 131 -36.92 25.31 -39.06
N THR A 132 -37.44 24.20 -39.57
CA THR A 132 -37.07 22.86 -39.10
C THR A 132 -35.57 22.58 -39.27
N GLN A 133 -34.93 23.00 -40.37
CA GLN A 133 -33.48 22.93 -40.51
C GLN A 133 -32.76 23.79 -39.46
N SER A 134 -33.17 25.05 -39.27
CA SER A 134 -32.57 25.94 -38.27
C SER A 134 -32.73 25.41 -36.84
N ASP A 135 -33.87 24.80 -36.52
CA ASP A 135 -34.13 24.17 -35.23
C ASP A 135 -33.22 22.95 -35.04
N SER A 136 -33.11 22.06 -36.04
CA SER A 136 -32.19 20.92 -36.00
C SER A 136 -30.73 21.34 -35.86
N SER A 137 -30.26 22.33 -36.64
CA SER A 137 -28.90 22.88 -36.52
C SER A 137 -28.63 23.44 -35.12
N ARG A 138 -29.63 24.11 -34.51
CA ARG A 138 -29.56 24.58 -33.12
C ARG A 138 -29.46 23.42 -32.13
N TRP A 139 -30.31 22.41 -32.22
CA TRP A 139 -30.28 21.26 -31.30
C TRP A 139 -28.96 20.48 -31.39
N ILE A 140 -28.38 20.32 -32.57
CA ILE A 140 -27.03 19.76 -32.75
C ILE A 140 -25.99 20.67 -32.07
N GLY A 141 -26.10 21.99 -32.22
CA GLY A 141 -25.24 22.97 -31.53
C GLY A 141 -25.30 22.87 -30.01
N GLU A 142 -26.50 22.78 -29.42
CA GLU A 142 -26.68 22.54 -27.99
C GLU A 142 -26.07 21.19 -27.57
N ARG A 143 -26.28 20.13 -28.35
CA ARG A 143 -25.71 18.80 -28.10
C ARG A 143 -24.18 18.76 -28.12
N ILE A 144 -23.53 19.49 -29.04
CA ILE A 144 -22.07 19.67 -29.06
C ILE A 144 -21.57 20.26 -27.74
N THR A 145 -22.28 21.22 -27.15
CA THR A 145 -21.88 21.79 -25.85
C THR A 145 -22.01 20.79 -24.70
N GLU A 146 -23.07 19.96 -24.67
CA GLU A 146 -23.22 18.89 -23.68
C GLU A 146 -22.08 17.86 -23.77
N ILE A 147 -21.77 17.38 -24.98
CA ILE A 147 -20.72 16.38 -25.20
C ILE A 147 -19.35 16.96 -24.82
N SER A 148 -19.08 18.22 -25.19
CA SER A 148 -17.83 18.90 -24.83
C SER A 148 -17.69 19.12 -23.32
N PHE A 149 -18.79 19.41 -22.61
CA PHE A 149 -18.80 19.46 -21.14
C PHE A 149 -18.44 18.11 -20.53
N TRP A 150 -19.21 17.06 -20.83
CA TRP A 150 -18.98 15.73 -20.22
C TRP A 150 -17.61 15.13 -20.55
N ARG A 151 -17.09 15.35 -21.76
CA ARG A 151 -15.71 14.95 -22.10
C ARG A 151 -14.66 15.69 -21.26
N SER A 152 -14.91 16.94 -20.88
CA SER A 152 -14.01 17.75 -20.05
C SER A 152 -14.04 17.30 -18.58
N GLU A 153 -15.22 17.01 -18.03
CA GLU A 153 -15.37 16.46 -16.68
C GLU A 153 -14.73 15.06 -16.56
N LEU A 154 -14.94 14.18 -17.55
CA LEU A 154 -14.29 12.87 -17.61
C LEU A 154 -12.76 12.99 -17.68
N GLY A 155 -12.23 13.92 -18.48
CA GLY A 155 -10.79 14.18 -18.58
C GLY A 155 -10.19 14.72 -17.26
N PHE A 156 -10.89 15.63 -16.59
CA PHE A 156 -10.48 16.14 -15.28
C PHE A 156 -10.47 15.04 -14.21
N GLU A 157 -11.53 14.23 -14.12
CA GLU A 157 -11.61 13.12 -13.17
C GLU A 157 -10.54 12.05 -13.44
N LEU A 158 -10.26 11.75 -14.72
CA LEU A 158 -9.18 10.86 -15.14
C LEU A 158 -7.80 11.38 -14.70
N GLU A 159 -7.52 12.68 -14.88
CA GLU A 159 -6.30 13.30 -14.35
C GLU A 159 -6.19 13.16 -12.82
N GLN A 160 -7.28 13.37 -12.08
CA GLN A 160 -7.26 13.20 -10.63
C GLN A 160 -6.99 11.74 -10.23
N LEU A 161 -7.59 10.78 -10.92
CA LEU A 161 -7.41 9.35 -10.66
C LEU A 161 -5.96 8.92 -10.92
N LEU A 162 -5.35 9.44 -11.99
CA LEU A 162 -3.93 9.23 -12.31
C LEU A 162 -3.00 9.79 -11.22
N ARG A 163 -3.28 11.01 -10.72
CA ARG A 163 -2.49 11.65 -9.64
C ARG A 163 -2.54 10.86 -8.33
N ASP A 164 -3.73 10.47 -7.88
CA ASP A 164 -3.89 9.66 -6.66
C ASP A 164 -3.26 8.26 -6.84
N THR A 165 -3.41 7.64 -8.02
CA THR A 165 -2.80 6.34 -8.35
C THR A 165 -1.27 6.39 -8.33
N GLU A 166 -0.66 7.45 -8.86
CA GLU A 166 0.80 7.59 -8.88
C GLU A 166 1.36 7.82 -7.47
N ARG A 167 0.69 8.61 -6.63
CA ARG A 167 1.01 8.71 -5.20
C ARG A 167 0.97 7.35 -4.50
N LEU A 168 -0.04 6.52 -4.82
CA LEU A 168 -0.16 5.17 -4.28
C LEU A 168 0.98 4.24 -4.75
N ARG A 169 1.48 4.38 -5.99
CA ARG A 169 2.67 3.63 -6.47
C ARG A 169 3.93 4.01 -5.71
N GLN A 170 4.16 5.30 -5.48
CA GLN A 170 5.33 5.79 -4.74
C GLN A 170 5.34 5.30 -3.29
N VAL A 171 4.16 5.29 -2.65
CA VAL A 171 3.96 4.76 -1.30
C VAL A 171 4.06 3.22 -1.27
N LYS A 172 3.61 2.51 -2.32
CA LYS A 172 3.88 1.07 -2.50
C LYS A 172 5.39 0.78 -2.57
N PHE A 173 6.15 1.55 -3.36
CA PHE A 173 7.60 1.36 -3.49
C PHE A 173 8.32 1.55 -2.15
N ARG A 174 7.95 2.58 -1.37
CA ARG A 174 8.45 2.76 0.01
C ARG A 174 8.08 1.60 0.92
N LEU A 175 6.87 1.06 0.81
CA LEU A 175 6.40 -0.10 1.58
C LEU A 175 7.17 -1.39 1.23
N ASP A 176 7.32 -1.70 -0.06
CA ASP A 176 8.10 -2.84 -0.54
C ASP A 176 9.56 -2.75 -0.07
N ARG A 177 10.15 -1.54 -0.05
CA ARG A 177 11.51 -1.31 0.45
C ARG A 177 11.61 -1.43 1.98
N ALA A 178 10.70 -0.80 2.73
CA ALA A 178 10.68 -0.87 4.18
C ALA A 178 10.62 -2.32 4.68
N LEU A 179 9.80 -3.14 4.02
CA LEU A 179 9.67 -4.57 4.28
C LEU A 179 11.01 -5.31 4.07
N LYS A 180 11.74 -5.02 2.99
CA LYS A 180 13.09 -5.59 2.77
C LYS A 180 14.11 -5.13 3.82
N GLU A 181 13.98 -3.91 4.35
CA GLU A 181 14.88 -3.39 5.39
C GLU A 181 14.64 -4.08 6.76
N THR A 182 13.56 -4.87 6.95
CA THR A 182 13.35 -5.66 8.18
C THR A 182 14.05 -7.02 8.18
N ASP A 183 14.53 -7.52 7.02
CA ASP A 183 15.18 -8.83 6.93
C ASP A 183 16.51 -8.88 7.69
N GLY A 184 17.28 -7.78 7.65
CA GLY A 184 18.53 -7.64 8.43
C GLY A 184 18.32 -7.73 9.94
N PRO A 185 17.40 -6.93 10.53
CA PRO A 185 16.91 -7.13 11.90
C PRO A 185 16.54 -8.57 12.23
N LEU A 186 15.75 -9.25 11.38
CA LEU A 186 15.30 -10.61 11.64
C LEU A 186 16.47 -11.61 11.73
N GLN A 187 17.40 -11.54 10.78
CA GLN A 187 18.61 -12.39 10.76
C GLN A 187 19.51 -12.11 11.97
N MET A 188 19.71 -10.83 12.30
CA MET A 188 20.50 -10.39 13.46
C MET A 188 19.92 -10.93 14.77
N SER A 189 18.60 -10.85 14.99
CA SER A 189 17.95 -11.39 16.19
C SER A 189 18.06 -12.91 16.28
N GLN A 190 17.92 -13.62 15.16
CA GLN A 190 18.07 -15.08 15.10
C GLN A 190 19.52 -15.52 15.39
N GLU A 191 20.53 -14.83 14.84
CA GLU A 191 21.93 -15.11 15.14
C GLU A 191 22.26 -14.81 16.62
N CYS A 192 21.77 -13.70 17.17
CA CYS A 192 21.90 -13.41 18.61
C CYS A 192 21.28 -14.52 19.48
N GLN A 193 20.11 -15.03 19.10
CA GLN A 193 19.46 -16.15 19.80
C GLN A 193 20.32 -17.43 19.72
N PHE A 194 20.81 -17.79 18.53
CA PHE A 194 21.66 -18.97 18.31
C PHE A 194 22.98 -18.90 19.09
N GLN A 195 23.59 -17.72 19.20
CA GLN A 195 24.82 -17.54 20.00
C GLN A 195 24.53 -17.59 21.52
N CYS A 196 23.38 -17.08 21.98
CA CYS A 196 22.97 -17.22 23.38
C CYS A 196 22.65 -18.68 23.76
N GLN A 197 22.00 -19.44 22.87
CA GLN A 197 21.64 -20.84 23.14
C GLN A 197 22.86 -21.77 23.26
N LYS A 198 24.03 -21.39 22.73
CA LYS A 198 25.30 -22.09 22.95
C LYS A 198 25.94 -21.84 24.32
N LEU A 199 25.43 -20.88 25.10
CA LEU A 199 25.92 -20.55 26.44
C LEU A 199 25.05 -21.13 27.57
N ASN A 200 23.79 -21.48 27.29
CA ASN A 200 22.81 -21.82 28.33
C ASN A 200 22.76 -23.33 28.59
N ASP A 201 23.08 -23.74 29.82
CA ASP A 201 22.78 -25.07 30.38
C ASP A 201 21.26 -25.25 30.66
N GLY A 202 20.41 -24.84 29.72
CA GLY A 202 18.95 -24.96 29.77
C GLY A 202 18.18 -23.87 30.55
N VAL A 203 18.86 -22.85 31.08
CA VAL A 203 18.21 -21.74 31.82
C VAL A 203 17.84 -20.59 30.88
N ILE A 204 16.54 -20.41 30.60
CA ILE A 204 16.04 -19.27 29.82
C ILE A 204 16.19 -17.99 30.65
N ASP A 205 16.95 -17.02 30.15
CA ASP A 205 17.20 -15.74 30.81
C ASP A 205 16.38 -14.58 30.20
N VAL A 206 16.55 -13.37 30.76
CA VAL A 206 15.83 -12.17 30.30
C VAL A 206 16.21 -11.82 28.86
N VAL A 207 17.48 -12.02 28.46
CA VAL A 207 17.95 -11.70 27.11
C VAL A 207 17.36 -12.67 26.08
N GLU A 208 17.37 -13.97 26.35
CA GLU A 208 16.74 -14.97 25.47
C GLU A 208 15.24 -14.71 25.31
N LYS A 209 14.54 -14.38 26.40
CA LYS A 209 13.12 -14.00 26.36
C LYS A 209 12.86 -12.77 25.48
N GLU A 210 13.63 -11.69 25.66
CA GLU A 210 13.44 -10.46 24.88
C GLU A 210 13.88 -10.64 23.41
N LEU A 211 14.84 -11.53 23.11
CA LEU A 211 15.22 -11.92 21.74
C LEU A 211 14.11 -12.71 21.03
N VAL A 212 13.48 -13.68 21.69
CA VAL A 212 12.30 -14.39 21.17
C VAL A 212 11.16 -13.41 20.90
N GLN A 213 10.96 -12.44 21.80
CA GLN A 213 9.99 -11.37 21.60
C GLN A 213 10.38 -10.44 20.42
N GLU A 214 11.67 -10.17 20.20
CA GLU A 214 12.17 -9.39 19.04
C GLU A 214 11.88 -10.09 17.71
N VAL A 215 12.19 -11.38 17.59
CA VAL A 215 11.84 -12.19 16.40
C VAL A 215 10.32 -12.20 16.16
N THR A 216 9.53 -12.24 17.22
CA THR A 216 8.05 -12.21 17.16
C THR A 216 7.53 -10.85 16.70
N VAL A 217 8.06 -9.74 17.23
CA VAL A 217 7.68 -8.36 16.84
C VAL A 217 8.08 -8.07 15.39
N ILE A 218 9.27 -8.50 14.95
CA ILE A 218 9.71 -8.29 13.56
C ILE A 218 8.82 -9.08 12.59
N ARG A 219 8.51 -10.36 12.87
CA ARG A 219 7.60 -11.15 12.02
C ARG A 219 6.18 -10.60 11.99
N SER A 220 5.65 -10.15 13.12
CA SER A 220 4.33 -9.49 13.19
C SER A 220 4.30 -8.20 12.37
N SER A 221 5.40 -7.43 12.41
CA SER A 221 5.58 -6.22 11.60
C SER A 221 5.63 -6.56 10.10
N GLN A 222 6.44 -7.54 9.70
CA GLN A 222 6.50 -8.03 8.31
C GLN A 222 5.12 -8.45 7.79
N GLU A 223 4.40 -9.30 8.52
CA GLU A 223 3.07 -9.78 8.12
C GLU A 223 2.06 -8.63 7.97
N GLN A 224 2.12 -7.62 8.85
CA GLN A 224 1.27 -6.43 8.75
C GLN A 224 1.62 -5.55 7.54
N LEU A 225 2.90 -5.42 7.20
CA LEU A 225 3.33 -4.72 5.99
C LEU A 225 2.93 -5.49 4.72
N GLU A 226 3.04 -6.82 4.69
CA GLU A 226 2.56 -7.68 3.59
C GLU A 226 1.05 -7.56 3.36
N ARG A 227 0.25 -7.72 4.43
CA ARG A 227 -1.21 -7.53 4.37
C ARG A 227 -1.61 -6.15 3.88
N THR A 228 -0.76 -5.13 4.09
CA THR A 228 -0.99 -3.77 3.60
C THR A 228 -0.59 -3.64 2.13
N ARG A 229 0.57 -4.18 1.73
CA ARG A 229 1.06 -4.25 0.33
C ARG A 229 0.01 -4.91 -0.57
N ASP A 230 -0.59 -6.00 -0.11
CA ASP A 230 -1.57 -6.77 -0.88
C ASP A 230 -2.91 -6.04 -1.03
N LYS A 231 -3.26 -5.12 -0.11
CA LYS A 231 -4.38 -4.17 -0.29
C LYS A 231 -4.02 -3.11 -1.33
N VAL A 232 -2.81 -2.53 -1.23
CA VAL A 232 -2.31 -1.52 -2.17
C VAL A 232 -2.28 -2.05 -3.61
N GLN A 233 -1.84 -3.30 -3.80
CA GLN A 233 -1.87 -3.97 -5.11
C GLN A 233 -3.30 -4.07 -5.67
N LYS A 234 -4.26 -4.53 -4.86
CA LYS A 234 -5.68 -4.62 -5.27
C LYS A 234 -6.30 -3.26 -5.58
N GLN A 235 -5.93 -2.20 -4.84
CA GLN A 235 -6.40 -0.85 -5.13
C GLN A 235 -5.83 -0.31 -6.46
N LEU A 236 -4.56 -0.56 -6.76
CA LEU A 236 -3.96 -0.20 -8.05
C LEU A 236 -4.65 -0.91 -9.23
N GLU A 237 -5.05 -2.18 -9.04
CA GLU A 237 -5.85 -2.93 -10.03
C GLU A 237 -7.27 -2.37 -10.18
N SER A 238 -7.91 -1.94 -9.09
CA SER A 238 -9.22 -1.28 -9.11
C SER A 238 -9.16 0.06 -9.86
N ASN A 239 -8.19 0.91 -9.49
CA ASN A 239 -7.94 2.20 -10.15
C ASN A 239 -7.70 2.00 -11.67
N ARG A 240 -6.94 0.98 -12.09
CA ARG A 240 -6.71 0.71 -13.53
C ARG A 240 -7.98 0.28 -14.27
N ARG A 241 -8.94 -0.39 -13.62
CA ARG A 241 -10.23 -0.73 -14.22
C ARG A 241 -11.10 0.51 -14.42
N VAL A 242 -11.18 1.39 -13.41
CA VAL A 242 -11.96 2.64 -13.53
C VAL A 242 -11.29 3.64 -14.48
N GLN A 243 -9.96 3.70 -14.51
CA GLN A 243 -9.20 4.45 -15.51
C GLN A 243 -9.62 4.04 -16.93
N HIS A 244 -9.68 2.74 -17.22
CA HIS A 244 -10.10 2.24 -18.54
C HIS A 244 -11.57 2.55 -18.88
N GLN A 245 -12.47 2.59 -17.88
CA GLN A 245 -13.86 3.02 -18.07
C GLN A 245 -13.96 4.51 -18.42
N LEU A 246 -13.20 5.38 -17.73
CA LEU A 246 -13.12 6.80 -18.05
C LEU A 246 -12.48 7.06 -19.42
N GLU A 247 -11.40 6.34 -19.76
CA GLU A 247 -10.74 6.38 -21.07
C GLU A 247 -11.72 6.03 -22.19
N THR A 248 -12.48 4.94 -22.04
CA THR A 248 -13.46 4.47 -23.05
C THR A 248 -14.63 5.45 -23.22
N ASP A 249 -15.20 5.93 -22.11
CA ASP A 249 -16.29 6.92 -22.15
C ASP A 249 -15.81 8.25 -22.79
N MET A 250 -14.61 8.71 -22.44
CA MET A 250 -14.00 9.91 -23.04
C MET A 250 -13.76 9.77 -24.55
N ASP A 251 -13.31 8.60 -25.02
CA ASP A 251 -13.12 8.31 -26.45
C ASP A 251 -14.45 8.28 -27.23
N ASP A 252 -15.50 7.67 -26.67
CA ASP A 252 -16.82 7.67 -27.31
C ASP A 252 -17.49 9.05 -27.29
N LYS A 253 -17.29 9.84 -26.22
CA LYS A 253 -17.63 11.28 -26.20
C LYS A 253 -16.83 12.06 -27.25
N HIS A 254 -15.56 11.74 -27.46
CA HIS A 254 -14.73 12.38 -28.50
C HIS A 254 -15.26 12.07 -29.91
N ARG A 255 -15.57 10.80 -30.21
CA ARG A 255 -16.16 10.37 -31.48
C ARG A 255 -17.53 11.01 -31.73
N ALA A 256 -18.40 11.02 -30.72
CA ALA A 256 -19.70 11.69 -30.81
C ALA A 256 -19.54 13.19 -31.13
N LEU A 257 -18.59 13.87 -30.48
CA LEU A 257 -18.32 15.29 -30.76
C LEU A 257 -17.82 15.52 -32.20
N GLN A 258 -16.97 14.64 -32.73
CA GLN A 258 -16.51 14.73 -34.13
C GLN A 258 -17.68 14.60 -35.11
N ILE A 259 -18.57 13.62 -34.90
CA ILE A 259 -19.76 13.38 -35.73
C ILE A 259 -20.71 14.57 -35.65
N ASP A 260 -21.11 15.00 -34.46
CA ASP A 260 -22.07 16.09 -34.29
C ASP A 260 -21.50 17.42 -34.81
N SER A 261 -20.20 17.68 -34.62
CA SER A 261 -19.52 18.85 -35.21
C SER A 261 -19.54 18.81 -36.73
N HIS A 262 -19.31 17.65 -37.35
CA HIS A 262 -19.42 17.51 -38.80
C HIS A 262 -20.86 17.76 -39.28
N CYS A 263 -21.85 17.15 -38.63
CA CYS A 263 -23.27 17.36 -38.90
C CYS A 263 -23.67 18.84 -38.80
N HIS A 264 -23.15 19.58 -37.82
CA HIS A 264 -23.39 21.02 -37.66
C HIS A 264 -22.77 21.88 -38.78
N THR A 265 -21.72 21.39 -39.47
CA THR A 265 -21.14 22.06 -40.65
C THR A 265 -21.83 21.74 -41.98
N LEU A 266 -22.81 20.82 -42.00
CA LEU A 266 -23.53 20.49 -43.22
C LEU A 266 -24.54 21.60 -43.59
N THR A 267 -24.57 21.95 -44.88
CA THR A 267 -25.45 22.96 -45.45
C THR A 267 -26.11 22.42 -46.73
N ASN A 268 -27.16 23.10 -47.20
CA ASN A 268 -27.87 22.72 -48.43
C ASN A 268 -27.01 22.81 -49.72
N CYS A 269 -25.77 23.30 -49.63
CA CYS A 269 -24.81 23.36 -50.74
C CYS A 269 -23.55 22.51 -50.47
N SER A 270 -23.52 21.68 -49.42
CA SER A 270 -22.36 20.87 -49.06
C SER A 270 -22.23 19.65 -50.00
N PRO A 271 -21.08 19.41 -50.64
CA PRO A 271 -20.94 18.41 -51.72
C PRO A 271 -21.00 16.93 -51.26
N ALA A 272 -21.18 16.68 -49.96
CA ALA A 272 -21.23 15.35 -49.37
C ALA A 272 -22.64 14.90 -48.93
N THR A 273 -23.69 15.70 -49.19
CA THR A 273 -25.07 15.33 -48.83
C THR A 273 -25.63 14.29 -49.81
N SER A 274 -25.96 13.11 -49.31
CA SER A 274 -26.59 12.02 -50.08
C SER A 274 -28.02 11.75 -49.61
N TYR A 275 -28.85 11.19 -50.49
CA TYR A 275 -30.13 10.59 -50.08
C TYR A 275 -29.87 9.19 -49.49
N TYR A 276 -30.67 8.81 -48.49
CA TYR A 276 -30.59 7.51 -47.82
C TYR A 276 -32.01 6.89 -47.80
N PRO A 277 -32.26 5.79 -48.54
CA PRO A 277 -33.62 5.31 -48.81
C PRO A 277 -34.45 4.90 -47.59
N ASP A 278 -33.82 4.43 -46.51
CA ASP A 278 -34.49 4.07 -45.26
C ASP A 278 -33.63 4.45 -44.05
N LEU A 279 -34.06 5.50 -43.34
CA LEU A 279 -33.57 5.90 -42.01
C LEU A 279 -34.64 5.68 -40.92
N SER A 280 -35.72 4.95 -41.24
CA SER A 280 -36.87 4.74 -40.34
C SER A 280 -36.68 3.58 -39.36
N LEU A 281 -35.68 2.74 -39.59
CA LEU A 281 -35.25 1.66 -38.69
C LEU A 281 -34.50 2.21 -37.47
N VAL A 282 -35.22 2.91 -36.60
CA VAL A 282 -34.73 3.29 -35.27
C VAL A 282 -34.55 2.01 -34.43
N ASP A 283 -33.29 1.66 -34.14
CA ASP A 283 -33.00 0.54 -33.26
C ASP A 283 -33.53 0.82 -31.83
N THR A 284 -34.24 -0.16 -31.28
CA THR A 284 -34.75 -0.12 -29.90
C THR A 284 -33.66 -0.28 -28.83
N SER A 285 -32.40 -0.52 -29.21
CA SER A 285 -31.25 -0.53 -28.29
C SER A 285 -30.68 0.86 -27.94
N VAL A 286 -31.13 1.93 -28.61
CA VAL A 286 -30.57 3.28 -28.50
C VAL A 286 -30.77 3.91 -27.11
N SER A 287 -29.69 4.49 -26.56
CA SER A 287 -29.68 5.22 -25.29
C SER A 287 -30.45 6.54 -25.34
N VAL A 288 -31.20 6.86 -24.28
CA VAL A 288 -31.84 8.18 -24.11
C VAL A 288 -30.89 9.19 -23.45
N PRO A 289 -31.08 10.51 -23.60
CA PRO A 289 -30.17 11.52 -23.02
C PRO A 289 -29.95 11.37 -21.52
N VAL A 290 -30.98 10.99 -20.76
CA VAL A 290 -30.89 10.75 -19.30
C VAL A 290 -29.93 9.61 -18.97
N SER A 291 -30.02 8.47 -19.67
CA SER A 291 -29.12 7.34 -19.41
C SER A 291 -27.70 7.57 -19.96
N TRP A 292 -27.54 8.43 -20.96
CA TRP A 292 -26.23 8.87 -21.46
C TRP A 292 -25.52 9.83 -20.48
N VAL A 293 -26.25 10.73 -19.82
CA VAL A 293 -25.72 11.56 -18.72
C VAL A 293 -25.34 10.66 -17.54
N GLN A 294 -26.30 9.84 -17.08
CA GLN A 294 -26.11 8.97 -15.92
C GLN A 294 -24.93 8.01 -16.08
N TYR A 295 -24.65 7.51 -17.29
CA TYR A 295 -23.48 6.66 -17.53
C TYR A 295 -22.15 7.35 -17.15
N SER A 296 -21.98 8.61 -17.54
CA SER A 296 -20.77 9.37 -17.20
C SER A 296 -20.75 9.86 -15.76
N GLU A 297 -21.91 10.21 -15.18
CA GLU A 297 -22.04 10.49 -13.74
C GLU A 297 -21.67 9.26 -12.89
N ASP A 298 -22.15 8.07 -13.24
CA ASP A 298 -21.80 6.81 -12.59
C ASP A 298 -20.30 6.50 -12.71
N ASN A 299 -19.68 6.79 -13.87
CA ASN A 299 -18.24 6.57 -14.07
C ASN A 299 -17.39 7.54 -13.23
N ILE A 300 -17.77 8.82 -13.18
CA ILE A 300 -17.13 9.83 -12.31
C ILE A 300 -17.34 9.47 -10.83
N GLY A 301 -18.55 9.03 -10.45
CA GLY A 301 -18.88 8.59 -9.09
C GLY A 301 -18.05 7.38 -8.62
N LYS A 302 -17.85 6.37 -9.48
CA LYS A 302 -16.93 5.25 -9.23
C LYS A 302 -15.51 5.76 -9.01
N SER A 303 -15.01 6.62 -9.88
CA SER A 303 -13.65 7.18 -9.77
C SER A 303 -13.46 7.99 -8.48
N ALA A 304 -14.41 8.85 -8.12
CA ALA A 304 -14.38 9.59 -6.86
C ALA A 304 -14.40 8.66 -5.62
N SER A 305 -15.02 7.48 -5.72
CA SER A 305 -14.97 6.44 -4.69
C SER A 305 -13.59 5.78 -4.60
N GLU A 306 -13.01 5.33 -5.73
CA GLU A 306 -11.68 4.71 -5.75
C GLU A 306 -10.57 5.70 -5.36
N ARG A 307 -10.70 6.98 -5.71
CA ARG A 307 -9.80 8.06 -5.23
C ARG A 307 -9.89 8.25 -3.72
N ARG A 308 -11.07 8.15 -3.12
CA ARG A 308 -11.23 8.19 -1.66
C ARG A 308 -10.54 7.01 -1.00
N ALA A 309 -10.85 5.79 -1.44
CA ALA A 309 -10.22 4.55 -0.96
C ALA A 309 -8.69 4.58 -1.12
N THR A 310 -8.19 5.13 -2.23
CA THR A 310 -6.75 5.31 -2.49
C THR A 310 -6.07 6.21 -1.45
N ARG A 311 -6.74 7.29 -0.99
CA ARG A 311 -6.18 8.20 0.04
C ARG A 311 -6.23 7.58 1.43
N GLU A 312 -7.36 7.00 1.81
CA GLU A 312 -7.53 6.26 3.08
C GLU A 312 -6.49 5.14 3.21
N LEU A 313 -6.24 4.41 2.11
CA LEU A 313 -5.21 3.37 2.04
C LEU A 313 -3.79 3.93 2.07
N THR A 314 -3.55 5.11 1.48
CA THR A 314 -2.26 5.80 1.56
C THR A 314 -1.94 6.19 3.01
N GLU A 315 -2.91 6.75 3.74
CA GLU A 315 -2.77 7.08 5.15
C GLU A 315 -2.58 5.83 6.03
N LEU A 316 -3.27 4.73 5.71
CA LEU A 316 -3.04 3.44 6.36
C LEU A 316 -1.60 2.92 6.16
N VAL A 317 -1.00 3.09 4.98
CA VAL A 317 0.40 2.66 4.73
C VAL A 317 1.39 3.48 5.55
N GLU A 318 1.26 4.80 5.59
CA GLU A 318 2.13 5.65 6.42
C GLU A 318 1.99 5.27 7.90
N GLY A 319 0.76 5.01 8.36
CA GLY A 319 0.46 4.54 9.72
C GLY A 319 1.10 3.19 10.05
N THR A 320 1.00 2.19 9.16
CA THR A 320 1.61 0.87 9.41
C THR A 320 3.13 0.88 9.32
N LEU A 321 3.71 1.69 8.43
CA LEU A 321 5.17 1.89 8.37
C LEU A 321 5.73 2.49 9.66
N VAL A 322 5.11 3.57 10.16
CA VAL A 322 5.54 4.22 11.40
C VAL A 322 5.33 3.31 12.62
N ALA A 323 4.22 2.56 12.67
CA ALA A 323 3.97 1.59 13.73
C ALA A 323 5.01 0.45 13.74
N ALA A 324 5.25 -0.19 12.59
CA ALA A 324 6.25 -1.26 12.45
C ALA A 324 7.65 -0.79 12.87
N ALA A 325 8.10 0.36 12.34
CA ALA A 325 9.41 0.92 12.66
C ALA A 325 9.55 1.27 14.16
N ARG A 326 8.49 1.84 14.78
CA ARG A 326 8.45 2.14 16.22
C ARG A 326 8.52 0.87 17.07
N ASP A 327 7.73 -0.14 16.74
CA ASP A 327 7.57 -1.34 17.58
C ASP A 327 8.81 -2.23 17.49
N MET A 328 9.40 -2.37 16.29
CA MET A 328 10.73 -2.96 16.08
C MET A 328 11.82 -2.22 16.88
N TRP A 329 11.90 -0.88 16.78
CA TRP A 329 12.93 -0.10 17.47
C TRP A 329 12.76 -0.09 18.99
N SER A 330 11.51 -0.15 19.49
CA SER A 330 11.20 -0.34 20.91
C SER A 330 11.75 -1.66 21.44
N GLN A 331 11.50 -2.76 20.73
CA GLN A 331 11.96 -4.09 21.14
C GLN A 331 13.48 -4.24 21.02
N TYR A 332 14.09 -3.66 19.98
CA TYR A 332 15.55 -3.58 19.82
C TYR A 332 16.25 -2.95 21.03
N ASN A 333 15.69 -1.85 21.56
CA ASN A 333 16.22 -1.18 22.74
C ASN A 333 16.04 -2.00 24.03
N ARG A 334 14.93 -2.75 24.18
CA ARG A 334 14.72 -3.66 25.33
C ARG A 334 15.76 -4.77 25.36
N VAL A 335 16.02 -5.40 24.22
CA VAL A 335 17.06 -6.42 24.08
C VAL A 335 18.45 -5.83 24.37
N ASN A 336 18.77 -4.65 23.84
CA ASN A 336 20.05 -3.97 24.14
C ASN A 336 20.20 -3.67 25.64
N ALA A 337 19.14 -3.22 26.32
CA ALA A 337 19.16 -2.96 27.76
C ALA A 337 19.35 -4.26 28.56
N ALA A 338 18.69 -5.36 28.16
CA ALA A 338 18.86 -6.67 28.76
C ALA A 338 20.30 -7.20 28.60
N PHE A 339 20.88 -7.12 27.39
CA PHE A 339 22.30 -7.46 27.14
C PHE A 339 23.23 -6.60 27.99
N THR A 340 23.00 -5.29 28.07
CA THR A 340 23.84 -4.37 28.87
C THR A 340 23.79 -4.74 30.35
N LEU A 341 22.62 -5.10 30.88
CA LEU A 341 22.47 -5.59 32.25
C LEU A 341 23.21 -6.91 32.47
N ARG A 342 23.07 -7.90 31.56
CA ARG A 342 23.76 -9.19 31.64
C ARG A 342 25.28 -9.06 31.59
N VAL A 343 25.79 -8.21 30.67
CA VAL A 343 27.22 -7.88 30.57
C VAL A 343 27.74 -7.27 31.87
N ASN A 344 27.01 -6.33 32.48
CA ASN A 344 27.41 -5.73 33.75
C ASN A 344 27.41 -6.76 34.90
N GLN A 345 26.39 -7.62 34.98
CA GLN A 345 26.28 -8.68 35.99
C GLN A 345 27.41 -9.72 35.85
N THR A 346 27.64 -10.25 34.66
CA THR A 346 28.72 -11.23 34.41
C THR A 346 30.11 -10.61 34.55
N THR A 347 30.28 -9.33 34.21
CA THR A 347 31.54 -8.59 34.49
C THR A 347 31.80 -8.46 35.98
N HIS A 348 30.78 -8.11 36.78
CA HIS A 348 30.91 -8.06 38.23
C HIS A 348 31.23 -9.45 38.81
N ALA A 349 30.50 -10.50 38.41
CA ALA A 349 30.76 -11.87 38.84
C ALA A 349 32.19 -12.33 38.51
N ARG A 350 32.67 -12.10 37.29
CA ARG A 350 34.06 -12.38 36.87
C ARG A 350 35.08 -11.64 37.75
N ASN A 351 34.87 -10.35 38.01
CA ASN A 351 35.79 -9.56 38.82
C ASN A 351 35.84 -10.07 40.28
N THR A 352 34.70 -10.47 40.85
CA THR A 352 34.61 -11.07 42.19
C THR A 352 35.29 -12.45 42.24
N LEU A 353 35.08 -13.31 41.23
CA LEU A 353 35.79 -14.59 41.09
C LEU A 353 37.31 -14.39 41.00
N GLN A 354 37.77 -13.36 40.29
CA GLN A 354 39.19 -13.02 40.16
C GLN A 354 39.80 -12.55 41.49
N GLN A 355 39.05 -11.80 42.31
CA GLN A 355 39.44 -11.44 43.67
C GLN A 355 39.52 -12.68 44.59
N HIS A 356 38.55 -13.59 44.50
CA HIS A 356 38.58 -14.86 45.24
C HIS A 356 39.79 -15.71 44.84
N LEU A 357 40.09 -15.86 43.53
CA LEU A 357 41.25 -16.60 43.06
C LEU A 357 42.57 -16.01 43.58
N ALA A 358 42.72 -14.68 43.52
CA ALA A 358 43.89 -13.99 44.07
C ALA A 358 44.05 -14.27 45.58
N LYS A 359 42.96 -14.25 46.35
CA LYS A 359 43.00 -14.62 47.77
C LYS A 359 43.34 -16.09 47.97
N THR A 360 42.71 -17.03 47.25
CA THR A 360 43.03 -18.46 47.36
C THR A 360 44.50 -18.74 47.09
N LEU A 361 45.12 -18.10 46.09
CA LEU A 361 46.56 -18.21 45.83
C LEU A 361 47.43 -17.66 46.98
N GLN A 362 47.00 -16.59 47.64
CA GLN A 362 47.67 -16.07 48.84
C GLN A 362 47.59 -17.05 50.02
N GLU A 363 46.41 -17.63 50.29
CA GLU A 363 46.21 -18.61 51.36
C GLU A 363 46.98 -19.92 51.07
N MET A 364 47.06 -20.34 49.79
CA MET A 364 47.91 -21.47 49.37
C MET A 364 49.38 -21.19 49.72
N HIS A 365 49.93 -20.05 49.29
CA HIS A 365 51.31 -19.70 49.57
C HIS A 365 51.62 -19.59 51.07
N GLN A 366 50.68 -19.05 51.87
CA GLN A 366 50.83 -19.02 53.32
C GLN A 366 50.79 -20.42 53.94
N THR A 367 49.99 -21.34 53.40
CA THR A 367 49.91 -22.74 53.83
C THR A 367 51.18 -23.52 53.47
N GLU A 368 51.73 -23.32 52.27
CA GLU A 368 53.03 -23.87 51.84
C GLU A 368 54.18 -23.46 52.79
N ARG A 369 54.19 -22.19 53.21
CA ARG A 369 55.17 -21.70 54.20
C ARG A 369 54.98 -22.36 55.57
N ILE A 370 53.75 -22.47 56.06
CA ILE A 370 53.43 -23.16 57.32
C ILE A 370 53.85 -24.65 57.27
N ILE A 371 53.67 -25.33 56.13
CA ILE A 371 54.15 -26.70 55.91
C ILE A 371 55.67 -26.76 56.06
N SER A 372 56.41 -25.86 55.41
CA SER A 372 57.88 -25.79 55.49
C SER A 372 58.38 -25.48 56.91
N ASP A 373 57.74 -24.54 57.62
CA ASP A 373 58.06 -24.20 59.01
C ASP A 373 57.79 -25.39 59.96
N LEU A 374 56.72 -26.14 59.75
CA LEU A 374 56.39 -27.35 60.51
C LEU A 374 57.40 -28.48 60.26
N GLU A 375 57.76 -28.74 58.99
CA GLU A 375 58.80 -29.71 58.62
C GLU A 375 60.15 -29.37 59.23
N GLY A 376 60.56 -28.09 59.16
CA GLY A 376 61.77 -27.58 59.81
C GLY A 376 61.73 -27.73 61.34
N SER A 377 60.59 -27.45 61.97
CA SER A 377 60.40 -27.62 63.42
C SER A 377 60.47 -29.09 63.85
N ILE A 378 59.85 -30.01 63.08
CA ILE A 378 59.93 -31.46 63.28
C ILE A 378 61.37 -31.95 63.13
N TRP A 379 62.08 -31.49 62.10
CA TRP A 379 63.49 -31.81 61.88
C TRP A 379 64.36 -31.37 63.06
N ALA A 380 64.18 -30.13 63.53
CA ALA A 380 64.91 -29.57 64.67
C ALA A 380 64.71 -30.36 65.97
N LYS A 381 63.54 -30.98 66.22
CA LYS A 381 63.32 -31.83 67.41
C LYS A 381 64.01 -33.21 67.34
N ARG A 382 64.45 -33.67 66.17
CA ARG A 382 65.15 -34.98 66.04
C ARG A 382 66.44 -35.03 66.86
N ALA A 383 67.22 -33.94 66.87
CA ALA A 383 68.50 -33.88 67.57
C ALA A 383 68.38 -33.98 69.11
N PRO A 384 67.58 -33.16 69.81
CA PRO A 384 67.41 -33.28 71.25
C PRO A 384 66.73 -34.60 71.65
N LEU A 385 65.72 -35.07 70.88
CA LEU A 385 65.07 -36.36 71.17
C LEU A 385 66.08 -37.52 71.13
N ARG A 386 66.95 -37.56 70.11
CA ARG A 386 68.02 -38.56 70.03
C ARG A 386 68.99 -38.45 71.22
N VAL A 387 69.36 -37.25 71.64
CA VAL A 387 70.25 -37.04 72.80
C VAL A 387 69.59 -37.53 74.09
N ALA A 388 68.31 -37.22 74.32
CA ALA A 388 67.57 -37.70 75.48
C ALA A 388 67.41 -39.23 75.48
N GLN A 389 67.09 -39.83 74.32
CA GLN A 389 66.99 -41.28 74.15
C GLN A 389 68.33 -41.99 74.40
N SER A 390 69.44 -41.55 73.78
CA SER A 390 70.75 -42.15 74.03
C SER A 390 71.20 -42.01 75.49
N ARG A 391 70.96 -40.85 76.12
CA ARG A 391 71.23 -40.65 77.57
C ARG A 391 70.40 -41.57 78.46
N LEU A 392 69.19 -41.93 78.04
CA LEU A 392 68.33 -42.85 78.78
C LEU A 392 68.80 -44.31 78.60
N GLU A 393 69.17 -44.70 77.38
CA GLU A 393 69.67 -46.04 77.02
C GLU A 393 70.97 -46.38 77.76
N GLU A 394 71.98 -45.50 77.72
CA GLU A 394 73.26 -45.67 78.45
C GLU A 394 73.04 -45.88 79.96
N ARG A 395 71.98 -45.30 80.52
CA ARG A 395 71.63 -45.43 81.95
C ARG A 395 70.91 -46.74 82.29
N THR A 396 70.60 -47.59 81.30
CA THR A 396 70.10 -48.95 81.52
C THR A 396 71.21 -49.96 81.80
N TYR A 397 72.45 -49.71 81.34
CA TYR A 397 73.60 -50.60 81.54
C TYR A 397 74.31 -50.43 82.90
N ARG A 398 73.73 -49.64 83.83
CA ARG A 398 74.30 -49.45 85.17
C ARG A 398 74.23 -50.76 85.97
N PRO A 399 75.34 -51.22 86.59
CA PRO A 399 75.39 -52.55 87.19
C PRO A 399 74.72 -52.60 88.57
N ASN A 400 74.05 -53.73 88.85
CA ASN A 400 73.53 -54.09 90.17
C ASN A 400 72.67 -52.97 90.79
N ILE A 401 73.05 -52.47 91.97
CA ILE A 401 72.30 -51.46 92.74
C ILE A 401 72.32 -50.06 92.09
N GLU A 402 73.29 -49.79 91.20
CA GLU A 402 73.40 -48.52 90.48
C GLU A 402 72.34 -48.35 89.38
N LEU A 403 71.54 -49.39 89.09
CA LEU A 403 70.36 -49.33 88.21
C LEU A 403 69.17 -48.64 88.89
N CYS A 404 69.43 -47.57 89.63
CA CYS A 404 68.44 -46.83 90.40
C CYS A 404 67.58 -45.92 89.52
N ARG A 405 66.29 -45.78 89.87
CA ARG A 405 65.36 -44.81 89.28
C ARG A 405 65.50 -43.45 89.97
N ASP A 406 66.70 -42.88 89.86
CA ASP A 406 67.08 -41.59 90.41
C ASP A 406 66.48 -40.42 89.61
N GLN A 407 66.56 -39.21 90.20
CA GLN A 407 65.96 -38.00 89.63
C GLN A 407 66.42 -37.71 88.18
N PRO A 408 67.70 -37.87 87.78
CA PRO A 408 68.11 -37.75 86.38
C PRO A 408 67.47 -38.77 85.43
N HIS A 409 67.30 -40.03 85.85
CA HIS A 409 66.64 -41.05 85.03
C HIS A 409 65.13 -40.73 84.84
N THR A 410 64.45 -40.33 85.92
CA THR A 410 63.05 -39.87 85.87
C THR A 410 62.88 -38.63 84.99
N ARG A 411 63.81 -37.66 85.06
CA ARG A 411 63.80 -36.48 84.20
C ARG A 411 64.00 -36.81 82.71
N LEU A 412 64.91 -37.74 82.39
CA LEU A 412 65.13 -38.20 81.01
C LEU A 412 63.90 -38.91 80.43
N LEU A 413 63.20 -39.72 81.24
CA LEU A 413 61.92 -40.32 80.84
C LEU A 413 60.87 -39.25 80.48
N SER A 414 60.73 -38.19 81.32
CA SER A 414 59.85 -37.06 81.02
C SER A 414 60.28 -36.25 79.78
N GLU A 415 61.59 -36.06 79.59
CA GLU A 415 62.15 -35.35 78.43
C GLU A 415 61.87 -36.11 77.12
N VAL A 416 62.09 -37.43 77.10
CA VAL A 416 61.79 -38.28 75.94
C VAL A 416 60.30 -38.27 75.61
N SER A 417 59.41 -38.43 76.59
CA SER A 417 57.95 -38.35 76.35
C SER A 417 57.56 -36.99 75.80
N GLY A 418 57.89 -35.90 76.49
CA GLY A 418 57.49 -34.56 76.08
C GLY A 418 58.01 -34.16 74.68
N LEU A 419 59.19 -34.62 74.30
CA LEU A 419 59.72 -34.44 72.94
C LEU A 419 59.01 -35.32 71.90
N GLN A 420 58.60 -36.55 72.25
CA GLN A 420 57.78 -37.41 71.39
C GLN A 420 56.39 -36.80 71.19
N ASP A 421 55.72 -36.36 72.26
CA ASP A 421 54.42 -35.70 72.26
C ASP A 421 54.45 -34.41 71.41
N THR A 422 55.52 -33.62 71.54
CA THR A 422 55.77 -32.42 70.70
C THR A 422 55.89 -32.79 69.22
N VAL A 423 56.63 -33.85 68.87
CA VAL A 423 56.79 -34.30 67.48
C VAL A 423 55.50 -34.87 66.91
N LEU A 424 54.69 -35.56 67.71
CA LEU A 424 53.37 -36.05 67.31
C LEU A 424 52.40 -34.89 67.04
N SER A 425 52.34 -33.90 67.93
CA SER A 425 51.51 -32.70 67.76
C SER A 425 51.90 -31.89 66.50
N LEU A 426 53.20 -31.68 66.25
CA LEU A 426 53.67 -31.03 65.04
C LEU A 426 53.35 -31.84 63.77
N ARG A 427 53.44 -33.17 63.81
CA ARG A 427 53.07 -34.04 62.68
C ARG A 427 51.57 -34.03 62.40
N GLN A 428 50.73 -33.95 63.43
CA GLN A 428 49.28 -33.76 63.26
C GLN A 428 49.01 -32.44 62.53
N ARG A 429 49.62 -31.33 62.98
CA ARG A 429 49.47 -30.03 62.31
C ARG A 429 50.01 -30.01 60.88
N LEU A 430 51.08 -30.76 60.59
CA LEU A 430 51.59 -30.91 59.22
C LEU A 430 50.56 -31.62 58.32
N SER A 431 49.94 -32.70 58.80
CA SER A 431 48.86 -33.41 58.08
C SER A 431 47.64 -32.52 57.84
N GLU A 432 47.21 -31.76 58.86
CA GLU A 432 46.11 -30.78 58.76
C GLU A 432 46.42 -29.68 57.72
N ALA A 433 47.64 -29.15 57.70
CA ALA A 433 48.07 -28.14 56.74
C ALA A 433 48.17 -28.68 55.30
N GLN A 434 48.69 -29.90 55.12
CA GLN A 434 48.73 -30.59 53.82
C GLN A 434 47.31 -30.86 53.28
N ALA A 435 46.38 -31.27 54.14
CA ALA A 435 44.97 -31.42 53.78
C ALA A 435 44.33 -30.09 53.39
N ALA A 436 44.61 -29.00 54.12
CA ALA A 436 44.13 -27.66 53.79
C ALA A 436 44.64 -27.16 52.43
N LEU A 437 45.93 -27.37 52.12
CA LEU A 437 46.51 -27.02 50.82
C LEU A 437 45.83 -27.77 49.66
N GLN A 438 45.52 -29.06 49.84
CA GLN A 438 44.80 -29.85 48.84
C GLN A 438 43.36 -29.34 48.61
N GLN A 439 42.67 -28.90 49.65
CA GLN A 439 41.35 -28.26 49.50
C GLN A 439 41.45 -26.92 48.76
N LEU A 440 42.43 -26.08 49.09
CA LEU A 440 42.66 -24.81 48.40
C LEU A 440 43.00 -25.00 46.90
N ALA A 441 43.76 -26.03 46.55
CA ALA A 441 44.03 -26.41 45.16
C ALA A 441 42.74 -26.83 44.41
N GLY A 442 41.82 -27.53 45.09
CA GLY A 442 40.48 -27.82 44.56
C GLY A 442 39.67 -26.55 44.30
N CYS A 443 39.61 -25.65 45.28
CA CYS A 443 38.95 -24.34 45.15
C CYS A 443 39.53 -23.51 44.00
N LYS A 444 40.86 -23.51 43.85
CA LYS A 444 41.56 -22.83 42.75
C LYS A 444 41.06 -23.32 41.39
N SER A 445 41.02 -24.64 41.17
CA SER A 445 40.57 -25.24 39.90
C SER A 445 39.13 -24.85 39.54
N VAL A 446 38.22 -24.81 40.51
CA VAL A 446 36.83 -24.39 40.30
C VAL A 446 36.73 -22.91 39.94
N LEU A 447 37.51 -22.04 40.61
CA LEU A 447 37.55 -20.61 40.32
C LEU A 447 38.14 -20.31 38.93
N GLU A 448 39.17 -21.04 38.51
CA GLU A 448 39.76 -20.92 37.16
C GLU A 448 38.77 -21.36 36.07
N GLN A 449 38.03 -22.46 36.29
CA GLN A 449 36.98 -22.92 35.37
C GLN A 449 35.82 -21.92 35.26
N GLU A 450 35.31 -21.42 36.39
CA GLU A 450 34.23 -20.43 36.40
C GLU A 450 34.65 -19.10 35.73
N LEU A 451 35.90 -18.66 35.94
CA LEU A 451 36.45 -17.49 35.26
C LEU A 451 36.51 -17.67 33.73
N TYR A 452 36.94 -18.84 33.25
CA TYR A 452 36.92 -19.16 31.83
C TYR A 452 35.50 -19.08 31.26
N THR A 453 34.53 -19.71 31.93
CA THR A 453 33.11 -19.66 31.52
C THR A 453 32.59 -18.23 31.46
N LYS A 454 32.80 -17.41 32.51
CA LYS A 454 32.28 -16.02 32.52
C LYS A 454 32.98 -15.14 31.48
N ALA A 455 34.27 -15.37 31.21
CA ALA A 455 35.00 -14.67 30.14
C ALA A 455 34.46 -15.04 28.74
N HIS A 456 34.14 -16.32 28.50
CA HIS A 456 33.55 -16.79 27.25
C HIS A 456 32.14 -16.21 27.03
N SER A 457 31.29 -16.19 28.06
CA SER A 457 29.96 -15.54 28.00
C SER A 457 30.06 -14.05 27.67
N LEU A 458 30.99 -13.32 28.30
CA LEU A 458 31.19 -11.89 28.02
C LEU A 458 31.65 -11.63 26.59
N PHE A 459 32.55 -12.46 26.05
CA PHE A 459 32.99 -12.34 24.65
C PHE A 459 31.84 -12.51 23.65
N ILE A 460 30.96 -13.49 23.88
CA ILE A 460 29.77 -13.68 23.03
C ILE A 460 28.80 -12.50 23.18
N ASP A 461 28.50 -12.05 24.39
CA ASP A 461 27.59 -10.92 24.60
C ASP A 461 28.10 -9.61 23.98
N GLN A 462 29.38 -9.29 24.15
CA GLN A 462 29.99 -8.04 23.71
C GLN A 462 30.33 -8.03 22.22
N GLU A 463 31.03 -9.07 21.72
CA GLU A 463 31.60 -9.08 20.38
C GLU A 463 30.74 -9.81 19.34
N ARG A 464 29.97 -10.84 19.74
CA ARG A 464 29.05 -11.52 18.81
C ARG A 464 27.69 -10.83 18.80
N CYS A 465 27.03 -10.72 19.94
CA CYS A 465 25.67 -10.17 20.02
C CYS A 465 25.66 -8.64 19.90
N LEU A 466 26.17 -7.90 20.89
CA LEU A 466 26.22 -6.44 20.85
C LEU A 466 27.09 -5.90 19.71
N GLY A 467 28.07 -6.68 19.23
CA GLY A 467 28.83 -6.41 18.00
C GLY A 467 27.93 -6.32 16.76
N LEU A 468 27.20 -7.40 16.44
CA LEU A 468 26.26 -7.43 15.31
C LEU A 468 25.16 -6.37 15.43
N ARG A 469 24.63 -6.17 16.64
CA ARG A 469 23.50 -5.24 16.90
C ARG A 469 23.82 -3.76 16.64
N LYS A 470 25.09 -3.39 16.44
CA LYS A 470 25.50 -2.05 15.96
C LYS A 470 25.09 -1.77 14.51
N THR A 471 24.77 -2.80 13.71
CA THR A 471 24.38 -2.66 12.29
C THR A 471 22.86 -2.50 12.07
N TYR A 472 22.08 -2.32 13.14
CA TYR A 472 20.63 -2.18 13.05
C TYR A 472 20.21 -0.94 12.23
N PRO A 473 19.22 -1.04 11.33
CA PRO A 473 18.78 0.07 10.51
C PRO A 473 18.14 1.20 11.34
N SER A 474 18.48 2.44 11.00
CA SER A 474 17.87 3.65 11.54
C SER A 474 16.38 3.75 11.15
N THR A 475 15.56 4.40 11.99
CA THR A 475 14.11 4.57 11.76
C THR A 475 13.71 5.05 10.35
N PRO A 476 14.42 6.01 9.69
CA PRO A 476 14.10 6.39 8.30
C PRO A 476 14.18 5.22 7.31
N ARG A 477 15.19 4.36 7.43
CA ARG A 477 15.35 3.15 6.59
C ARG A 477 14.25 2.12 6.83
N LEU A 478 13.85 1.93 8.09
CA LEU A 478 12.70 1.08 8.45
C LEU A 478 11.35 1.62 7.92
N VAL A 479 11.27 2.90 7.53
CA VAL A 479 10.11 3.54 6.88
C VAL A 479 10.31 3.67 5.35
N GLY A 480 11.37 3.06 4.80
CA GLY A 480 11.66 2.97 3.36
C GLY A 480 12.46 4.14 2.77
N TYR A 481 12.92 5.09 3.58
CA TYR A 481 13.75 6.22 3.14
C TYR A 481 15.23 5.83 2.99
N THR A 482 15.96 6.58 2.16
CA THR A 482 17.41 6.44 1.94
C THR A 482 18.19 6.99 3.13
#